data_AF-A0A969RRU9-F1
#
_entry.id   AF-A0A969RRU9-F1
#
_cell.length_a   1.000
_cell.length_b   1.000
_cell.length_c   1.000
_cell.angle_alpha   90.00
_cell.angle_beta   90.00
_cell.angle_gamma   90.00
#
_symmetry.space_group_name_H-M   'P 1'
#
loop_
_entity.id
_entity.type
_entity.pdbx_description
1 polymer ?
#
loop_
_entity_poly.entity_id
_entity_poly.type
_entity_poly.pdbx_seq_one_letter_code
_entity_poly.pdbx_strand_id
1 'polypeptide(L)'
;MFAAQRPFNPYQVGGSLPVHCPSYVQRQADETLYQALLDYEFCYVFNARQMGKSSLRVRTMQRLQSMGIRCGVVDMTAIGSHQVTPEQWYASVIGCLATSLQLEINLRLWWRERHHLSMTSRLQAFLETVVLAQIPQGIIIFVDEIDSVLSLPLQSMIFRADTCLL
;
A
#
# COMPACT_ATOMS: atom_id res chain seq x y z
N MET A 1 33.64 12.49 -20.19
CA MET A 1 32.36 12.27 -20.89
C MET A 1 31.25 12.74 -19.94
N PHE A 2 30.69 13.93 -20.15
CA PHE A 2 29.59 14.43 -19.32
C PHE A 2 28.29 13.80 -19.83
N ALA A 3 27.61 13.04 -18.98
CA ALA A 3 26.26 12.55 -19.26
C ALA A 3 25.31 13.76 -19.25
N ALA A 4 24.62 13.99 -20.36
CA ALA A 4 23.60 15.02 -20.47
C ALA A 4 22.49 14.77 -19.45
N GLN A 5 22.37 15.66 -18.46
CA GLN A 5 21.21 15.72 -17.58
C GLN A 5 19.98 16.01 -18.46
N ARG A 6 19.01 15.08 -18.48
CA ARG A 6 17.73 15.31 -19.14
C ARG A 6 17.07 16.55 -18.51
N PRO A 7 16.59 17.52 -19.31
CA PRO A 7 15.93 18.69 -18.77
C PRO A 7 14.71 18.26 -17.95
N PHE A 8 14.59 18.80 -16.74
CA PHE A 8 13.47 18.60 -15.85
C PHE A 8 12.20 19.09 -16.56
N ASN A 9 11.30 18.19 -16.98
CA ASN A 9 10.04 18.58 -17.59
C ASN A 9 9.07 18.97 -16.47
N PRO A 10 8.68 20.26 -16.33
CA PRO A 10 7.80 20.72 -15.26
C PRO A 10 6.37 20.18 -15.39
N TYR A 11 6.04 19.55 -16.52
CA TYR A 11 4.69 19.13 -16.83
C TYR A 11 4.65 17.63 -17.15
N GLN A 12 3.89 16.87 -16.35
CA GLN A 12 3.65 15.45 -16.56
C GLN A 12 2.15 15.22 -16.77
N VAL A 13 1.82 14.57 -17.89
CA VAL A 13 0.45 14.17 -18.22
C VAL A 13 0.30 12.69 -17.90
N GLY A 14 -0.53 12.38 -16.89
CA GLY A 14 -0.79 11.01 -16.44
C GLY A 14 0.23 10.46 -15.41
N GLY A 15 -0.21 9.48 -14.62
CA GLY A 15 0.58 8.86 -13.55
C GLY A 15 0.78 9.76 -12.30
N SER A 16 1.57 9.27 -11.35
CA SER A 16 1.97 10.04 -10.17
C SER A 16 3.08 11.03 -10.49
N LEU A 17 2.97 12.25 -9.96
CA LEU A 17 4.06 13.23 -9.99
C LEU A 17 5.16 12.81 -9.01
N PRO A 18 6.45 12.94 -9.37
CA PRO A 18 7.55 12.77 -8.45
C PRO A 18 7.42 13.67 -7.21
N VAL A 19 7.99 13.25 -6.08
CA VAL A 19 7.85 13.96 -4.81
C VAL A 19 8.45 15.37 -4.86
N HIS A 20 9.49 15.59 -5.67
CA HIS A 20 10.10 16.91 -5.84
C HIS A 20 9.58 17.66 -7.07
N CYS A 21 8.42 17.27 -7.62
CA CYS A 21 7.85 17.98 -8.76
C CYS A 21 7.36 19.39 -8.36
N PRO A 22 7.89 20.48 -8.95
CA PRO A 22 7.55 21.86 -8.62
C PRO A 22 6.16 22.27 -9.13
N SER A 23 5.56 21.51 -10.05
CA SER A 23 4.19 21.74 -10.52
C SER A 23 3.12 21.12 -9.61
N TYR A 24 3.52 20.46 -8.51
CA TYR A 24 2.57 19.97 -7.52
C TYR A 24 2.07 21.10 -6.62
N VAL A 25 0.76 21.32 -6.63
CA VAL A 25 0.10 22.22 -5.70
C VAL A 25 -0.41 21.39 -4.51
N GLN A 26 0.12 21.67 -3.33
CA GLN A 26 -0.33 21.04 -2.08
C GLN A 26 -1.79 21.42 -1.80
N ARG A 27 -2.59 20.45 -1.37
CA ARG A 27 -4.00 20.63 -1.06
C ARG A 27 -4.23 20.45 0.44
N GLN A 28 -5.37 20.92 0.94
CA GLN A 28 -5.77 20.66 2.33
C GLN A 28 -5.81 19.15 2.65
N ALA A 29 -6.24 18.34 1.68
CA ALA A 29 -6.32 16.89 1.82
C ALA A 29 -4.95 16.22 2.06
N ASP A 30 -3.84 16.80 1.60
CA ASP A 30 -2.50 16.29 1.86
C ASP A 30 -2.19 16.27 3.36
N GLU A 31 -2.52 17.35 4.06
CA GLU A 31 -2.25 17.45 5.49
C GLU A 31 -3.28 16.69 6.32
N THR A 32 -4.55 16.73 5.95
CA THR A 32 -5.60 15.96 6.62
C THR A 32 -5.32 14.46 6.56
N LEU A 33 -4.95 13.93 5.39
CA LEU A 33 -4.59 12.52 5.24
C LEU A 33 -3.35 12.18 6.07
N TYR A 34 -2.32 13.01 6.01
CA TYR A 34 -1.08 12.75 6.73
C TYR A 34 -1.28 12.71 8.25
N GLN A 35 -2.02 13.66 8.83
CA GLN A 35 -2.29 13.70 10.27
C GLN A 35 -3.14 12.49 10.70
N ALA A 36 -4.22 12.20 9.98
CA ALA A 36 -5.06 11.02 10.28
C ALA A 36 -4.26 9.70 10.21
N LEU A 37 -3.31 9.59 9.27
CA LEU A 37 -2.42 8.44 9.17
C LEU A 37 -1.40 8.36 10.31
N LEU A 38 -0.93 9.48 10.87
CA LEU A 38 -0.08 9.47 12.06
C LEU A 38 -0.83 8.98 13.29
N ASP A 39 -2.13 9.26 13.37
CA ASP A 39 -3.01 8.74 14.42
C ASP A 39 -3.47 7.29 14.18
N TYR A 40 -3.00 6.66 13.09
CA TYR A 40 -3.40 5.33 12.62
C TYR A 40 -4.91 5.20 12.37
N GLU A 41 -5.56 6.26 11.91
CA GLU A 41 -6.98 6.25 11.57
C GLU A 41 -7.25 5.61 10.20
N PHE A 42 -8.42 4.99 10.07
CA PHE A 42 -8.87 4.43 8.79
C PHE A 42 -9.28 5.56 7.84
N CYS A 43 -8.48 5.74 6.78
CA CYS A 43 -8.68 6.81 5.81
C CYS A 43 -9.21 6.28 4.47
N TYR A 44 -10.34 6.81 4.00
CA TYR A 44 -10.82 6.59 2.64
C TYR A 44 -10.60 7.84 1.78
N VAL A 45 -9.88 7.70 0.67
CA VAL A 45 -9.66 8.79 -0.29
C VAL A 45 -10.51 8.55 -1.53
N PHE A 46 -11.80 8.90 -1.45
CA PHE A 46 -12.70 8.90 -2.60
C PHE A 46 -12.45 10.16 -3.43
N ASN A 47 -11.83 10.05 -4.60
CA ASN A 47 -11.75 11.18 -5.51
C ASN A 47 -11.83 10.72 -6.97
N ALA A 48 -12.26 11.60 -7.88
CA ALA A 48 -12.41 11.29 -9.31
C ALA A 48 -11.09 10.78 -9.94
N ARG A 49 -11.19 9.98 -11.02
CA ARG A 49 -10.01 9.49 -11.78
C ARG A 49 -9.17 10.70 -12.25
N GLN A 50 -7.84 10.54 -12.27
CA GLN A 50 -6.87 11.53 -12.79
C GLN A 50 -6.68 12.86 -11.99
N MET A 51 -7.16 12.98 -10.75
CA MET A 51 -6.94 14.18 -9.92
C MET A 51 -5.65 14.19 -9.07
N GLY A 52 -4.73 13.25 -9.29
CA GLY A 52 -3.44 13.20 -8.59
C GLY A 52 -3.45 12.44 -7.26
N LYS A 53 -4.35 11.46 -7.08
CA LYS A 53 -4.39 10.54 -5.93
C LYS A 53 -3.07 9.81 -5.71
N SER A 54 -2.47 9.29 -6.79
CA SER A 54 -1.19 8.60 -6.71
C SER A 54 -0.06 9.55 -6.28
N SER A 55 -0.10 10.82 -6.70
CA SER A 55 0.85 11.84 -6.23
C SER A 55 0.69 12.14 -4.73
N LEU A 56 -0.57 12.23 -4.24
CA LEU A 56 -0.88 12.38 -2.82
C LEU A 56 -0.34 11.19 -2.00
N ARG A 57 -0.61 9.95 -2.45
CA ARG A 57 -0.10 8.73 -1.82
C ARG A 57 1.43 8.74 -1.75
N VAL A 58 2.11 8.95 -2.87
CA VAL A 58 3.57 8.90 -2.97
C VAL A 58 4.23 9.94 -2.05
N ARG A 59 3.69 11.16 -1.99
CA ARG A 59 4.20 12.21 -1.08
C ARG A 59 3.96 11.90 0.38
N THR A 60 2.75 11.45 0.72
CA THR A 60 2.38 11.07 2.09
C THR A 60 3.23 9.91 2.58
N MET A 61 3.43 8.90 1.73
CA MET A 61 4.27 7.74 2.01
C MET A 61 5.72 8.15 2.28
N GLN A 62 6.30 9.05 1.47
CA GLN A 62 7.66 9.56 1.73
C GLN A 62 7.75 10.29 3.08
N ARG A 63 6.77 11.12 3.43
CA ARG A 63 6.73 11.81 4.74
C ARG A 63 6.67 10.80 5.89
N LEU A 64 5.81 9.79 5.81
CA LEU A 64 5.69 8.74 6.83
C LEU A 64 6.99 7.92 6.96
N GLN A 65 7.58 7.52 5.84
CA GLN A 65 8.85 6.81 5.81
C GLN A 65 10.00 7.63 6.40
N SER A 66 10.01 8.95 6.20
CA SER A 66 11.01 9.84 6.81
C SER A 66 10.90 9.92 8.34
N MET A 67 9.76 9.54 8.91
CA MET A 67 9.55 9.40 10.35
C MET A 67 9.82 7.98 10.87
N GLY A 68 10.27 7.07 10.02
CA GLY A 68 10.52 5.68 10.40
C GLY A 68 9.29 4.77 10.37
N ILE A 69 8.14 5.24 9.86
CA ILE A 69 6.96 4.40 9.66
C ILE A 69 7.15 3.56 8.39
N ARG A 70 6.87 2.25 8.48
CA ARG A 70 6.95 1.34 7.34
C ARG A 70 5.66 1.44 6.52
N CYS A 71 5.81 1.57 5.20
CA CYS A 71 4.66 1.69 4.30
C CYS A 71 4.60 0.53 3.32
N GLY A 72 3.45 -0.14 3.26
CA GLY A 72 3.12 -1.17 2.27
C GLY A 72 2.13 -0.64 1.23
N VAL A 73 2.11 -1.25 0.05
CA VAL A 73 1.19 -0.88 -1.02
C VAL A 73 0.58 -2.13 -1.63
N VAL A 74 -0.74 -2.16 -1.71
CA VAL A 74 -1.51 -3.16 -2.46
C VAL A 74 -2.17 -2.44 -3.63
N ASP A 75 -1.67 -2.72 -4.83
CA ASP A 75 -2.25 -2.20 -6.07
C ASP A 75 -3.23 -3.23 -6.62
N MET A 76 -4.52 -2.92 -6.55
CA MET A 76 -5.56 -3.85 -7.00
C MET A 76 -5.59 -4.02 -8.52
N THR A 77 -5.04 -3.08 -9.31
CA THR A 77 -4.95 -3.23 -10.76
C THR A 77 -3.98 -4.33 -11.17
N ALA A 78 -2.87 -4.45 -10.44
CA ALA A 78 -1.84 -5.46 -10.70
C ALA A 78 -2.36 -6.87 -10.42
N ILE A 79 -3.36 -7.00 -9.56
CA ILE A 79 -3.96 -8.28 -9.15
C ILE A 79 -4.98 -8.78 -10.19
N GLY A 80 -5.58 -7.88 -10.98
CA GLY A 80 -6.50 -8.22 -12.08
C GLY A 80 -7.94 -8.52 -11.61
N SER A 81 -8.93 -7.93 -12.30
CA SER A 81 -10.33 -7.88 -11.82
C SER A 81 -11.30 -8.88 -12.45
N HIS A 82 -10.93 -9.62 -13.50
CA HIS A 82 -11.95 -10.32 -14.32
C HIS A 82 -11.85 -11.85 -14.41
N GLN A 83 -10.73 -12.50 -14.05
CA GLN A 83 -10.56 -13.96 -14.22
C GLN A 83 -9.68 -14.65 -13.16
N VAL A 84 -9.51 -14.03 -11.99
CA VAL A 84 -8.62 -14.54 -10.95
C VAL A 84 -9.42 -15.34 -9.92
N THR A 85 -8.96 -16.53 -9.56
CA THR A 85 -9.61 -17.31 -8.50
C THR A 85 -9.44 -16.60 -7.15
N PRO A 86 -10.34 -16.79 -6.17
CA PRO A 86 -10.15 -16.22 -4.83
C PRO A 86 -8.78 -16.57 -4.25
N GLU A 87 -8.32 -17.81 -4.43
CA GLU A 87 -7.00 -18.23 -3.96
C GLU A 87 -5.85 -17.41 -4.58
N GLN A 88 -5.87 -17.22 -5.90
CA GLN A 88 -4.87 -16.42 -6.61
C GLN A 88 -4.94 -14.93 -6.23
N TRP A 89 -6.14 -14.43 -5.96
CA TRP A 89 -6.34 -13.05 -5.52
C TRP A 89 -5.66 -12.82 -4.15
N TYR A 90 -5.95 -13.68 -3.17
CA TYR A 90 -5.32 -13.58 -1.84
C TYR A 90 -3.81 -13.82 -1.90
N ALA A 91 -3.34 -14.77 -2.71
CA ALA A 91 -1.91 -15.00 -2.91
C ALA A 91 -1.21 -13.75 -3.49
N SER A 92 -1.86 -13.07 -4.43
CA SER A 92 -1.36 -11.83 -5.02
C SER A 92 -1.34 -10.68 -4.01
N VAL A 93 -2.38 -10.50 -3.20
CA VAL A 93 -2.40 -9.49 -2.11
C VAL A 93 -1.23 -9.71 -1.15
N ILE A 94 -1.04 -10.94 -0.67
CA ILE A 94 0.07 -11.28 0.22
C ILE A 94 1.41 -11.05 -0.48
N GLY A 95 1.52 -11.40 -1.76
CA GLY A 95 2.72 -11.13 -2.57
C GLY A 95 3.05 -9.64 -2.69
N CYS A 96 2.04 -8.80 -2.96
CA CYS A 96 2.20 -7.34 -2.99
C CYS A 96 2.65 -6.80 -1.64
N LEU A 97 2.07 -7.28 -0.54
CA LEU A 97 2.48 -6.89 0.82
C LEU A 97 3.91 -7.32 1.12
N ALA A 98 4.26 -8.59 0.88
CA ALA A 98 5.62 -9.10 1.09
C ALA A 98 6.66 -8.29 0.31
N THR A 99 6.35 -7.95 -0.94
CA THR A 99 7.26 -7.19 -1.81
C THR A 99 7.36 -5.73 -1.38
N SER A 100 6.22 -5.06 -1.15
CA SER A 100 6.19 -3.63 -0.82
C SER A 100 6.77 -3.33 0.56
N LEU A 101 6.55 -4.23 1.52
CA LEU A 101 7.13 -4.16 2.86
C LEU A 101 8.56 -4.74 2.93
N GLN A 102 9.09 -5.26 1.81
CA GLN A 102 10.41 -5.89 1.69
C GLN A 102 10.66 -6.96 2.77
N LEU A 103 9.69 -7.85 2.96
CA LEU A 103 9.76 -8.92 3.95
C LEU A 103 10.70 -10.03 3.49
N GLU A 104 11.48 -10.56 4.42
CA GLU A 104 12.33 -11.72 4.20
C GLU A 104 11.52 -12.98 4.46
N ILE A 105 10.91 -13.54 3.41
CA ILE A 105 10.10 -14.75 3.52
C ILE A 105 10.12 -15.57 2.22
N ASN A 106 10.18 -16.88 2.35
CA ASN A 106 9.84 -17.79 1.25
C ASN A 106 8.31 -17.89 1.13
N LEU A 107 7.71 -16.92 0.43
CA LEU A 107 6.26 -16.80 0.32
C LEU A 107 5.60 -18.06 -0.26
N ARG A 108 6.23 -18.69 -1.27
CA ARG A 108 5.70 -19.89 -1.92
C ARG A 108 5.60 -21.06 -0.93
N LEU A 109 6.64 -21.26 -0.12
CA LEU A 109 6.65 -22.30 0.91
C LEU A 109 5.62 -21.98 2.00
N TRP A 110 5.64 -20.75 2.51
CA TRP A 110 4.75 -20.30 3.59
C TRP A 110 3.28 -20.47 3.23
N TRP A 111 2.91 -20.12 1.99
CA TRP A 111 1.55 -20.29 1.46
C TRP A 111 1.12 -21.76 1.39
N ARG A 112 2.00 -22.63 0.87
CA ARG A 112 1.71 -24.06 0.68
C ARG A 112 1.54 -24.81 2.01
N GLU A 113 2.35 -24.50 3.01
CA GLU A 113 2.26 -25.12 4.34
C GLU A 113 0.93 -24.80 5.04
N ARG A 114 0.30 -23.68 4.67
CA ARG A 114 -0.97 -23.20 5.22
C ARG A 114 -2.17 -23.52 4.32
N HIS A 115 -2.05 -24.52 3.44
CA HIS A 115 -3.13 -24.86 2.51
C HIS A 115 -4.44 -25.25 3.22
N HIS A 116 -4.35 -25.75 4.46
CA HIS A 116 -5.47 -26.14 5.32
C HIS A 116 -6.25 -24.94 5.89
N LEU A 117 -5.69 -23.72 5.85
CA LEU A 117 -6.36 -22.50 6.30
C LEU A 117 -7.24 -21.90 5.19
N SER A 118 -8.33 -21.25 5.61
CA SER A 118 -9.14 -20.40 4.75
C SER A 118 -8.32 -19.22 4.20
N MET A 119 -8.73 -18.63 3.08
CA MET A 119 -7.99 -17.53 2.47
C MET A 119 -7.86 -16.30 3.37
N THR A 120 -8.94 -15.94 4.07
CA THR A 120 -8.96 -14.86 5.06
C THR A 120 -8.05 -15.20 6.24
N SER A 121 -8.08 -16.43 6.75
CA SER A 121 -7.20 -16.87 7.84
C SER A 121 -5.72 -16.88 7.42
N ARG A 122 -5.40 -17.20 6.16
CA ARG A 122 -4.02 -17.07 5.65
C ARG A 122 -3.59 -15.61 5.66
N LEU A 123 -4.42 -14.69 5.17
CA LEU A 123 -4.05 -13.28 5.17
C LEU A 123 -3.84 -12.74 6.60
N GLN A 124 -4.73 -13.07 7.54
CA GLN A 124 -4.57 -12.73 8.95
C GLN A 124 -3.26 -13.31 9.51
N ALA A 125 -3.02 -14.60 9.33
CA ALA A 125 -1.81 -15.26 9.83
C ALA A 125 -0.54 -14.65 9.21
N PHE A 126 -0.58 -14.20 7.96
CA PHE A 126 0.55 -13.52 7.33
C PHE A 126 0.84 -12.19 8.00
N LEU A 127 -0.20 -11.40 8.28
CA LEU A 127 -0.07 -10.09 8.93
C LEU A 127 0.48 -10.26 10.34
N GLU A 128 -0.03 -11.23 11.11
CA GLU A 128 0.39 -11.47 12.49
C GLU A 128 1.79 -12.11 12.60
N THR A 129 2.03 -13.18 11.83
CA THR A 129 3.22 -14.03 12.05
C THR A 129 4.42 -13.65 11.18
N VAL A 130 4.21 -12.85 10.13
CA VAL A 130 5.26 -12.43 9.19
C VAL A 130 5.47 -10.93 9.25
N VAL A 131 4.41 -10.16 8.97
CA VAL A 131 4.52 -8.69 8.88
C VAL A 131 4.90 -8.09 10.23
N LEU A 132 4.10 -8.36 11.28
CA LEU A 132 4.37 -7.83 12.62
C LEU A 132 5.62 -8.44 13.27
N ALA A 133 6.00 -9.66 12.89
CA ALA A 133 7.21 -10.29 13.41
C ALA A 133 8.51 -9.66 12.86
N GLN A 134 8.47 -9.12 11.63
CA GLN A 134 9.65 -8.55 10.96
C GLN A 134 9.72 -7.02 11.05
N ILE A 135 8.60 -6.35 11.30
CA ILE A 135 8.51 -4.89 11.29
C ILE A 135 8.10 -4.40 12.68
N PRO A 136 9.07 -3.98 13.52
CA PRO A 136 8.79 -3.45 14.85
C PRO A 136 8.28 -1.99 14.82
N GLN A 137 8.38 -1.32 13.67
CA GLN A 137 7.88 0.05 13.52
C GLN A 137 6.37 0.06 13.20
N GLY A 138 5.75 1.23 13.35
CA GLY A 138 4.40 1.46 12.82
C GLY A 138 4.28 1.10 11.34
N ILE A 139 3.13 0.54 10.96
CA ILE A 139 2.88 0.06 9.60
C ILE A 139 1.64 0.75 9.03
N ILE A 140 1.76 1.30 7.83
CA ILE A 140 0.63 1.83 7.06
C ILE A 140 0.55 1.11 5.73
N ILE A 141 -0.60 0.51 5.43
CA ILE A 141 -0.85 -0.20 4.18
C ILE A 141 -1.77 0.67 3.31
N PHE A 142 -1.26 1.11 2.17
CA PHE A 142 -2.05 1.81 1.17
C PHE A 142 -2.69 0.80 0.22
N VAL A 143 -4.01 0.86 0.08
CA VAL A 143 -4.75 0.07 -0.90
C VAL A 143 -5.18 1.01 -2.03
N ASP A 144 -4.63 0.81 -3.23
CA ASP A 144 -4.93 1.63 -4.41
C ASP A 144 -5.97 0.93 -5.31
N GLU A 145 -6.75 1.73 -6.03
CA GLU A 145 -7.77 1.27 -6.98
C GLU A 145 -8.78 0.24 -6.44
N ILE A 146 -9.24 0.40 -5.19
CA ILE A 146 -10.29 -0.45 -4.60
C ILE A 146 -11.58 -0.50 -5.44
N ASP A 147 -11.84 0.53 -6.26
CA ASP A 147 -12.96 0.57 -7.20
C ASP A 147 -12.94 -0.63 -8.18
N SER A 148 -11.76 -1.18 -8.49
CA SER A 148 -11.62 -2.37 -9.34
C SER A 148 -12.09 -3.67 -8.66
N VAL A 149 -12.31 -3.62 -7.34
CA VAL A 149 -12.62 -4.75 -6.45
C VAL A 149 -13.93 -4.53 -5.68
N LEU A 150 -14.78 -3.57 -6.08
CA LEU A 150 -16.09 -3.25 -5.47
C LEU A 150 -17.10 -4.43 -5.37
N SER A 151 -16.70 -5.66 -5.74
CA SER A 151 -17.41 -6.91 -5.50
C SER A 151 -16.95 -7.70 -4.26
N LEU A 152 -15.93 -7.27 -3.51
CA LEU A 152 -15.42 -7.99 -2.32
C LEU A 152 -15.51 -7.18 -1.02
N PRO A 153 -15.95 -7.79 0.10
CA PRO A 153 -16.10 -7.11 1.37
C PRO A 153 -14.73 -6.98 2.07
N LEU A 154 -14.04 -5.85 1.85
CA LEU A 154 -12.85 -5.49 2.61
C LEU A 154 -13.23 -4.41 3.64
N GLN A 155 -13.71 -4.87 4.80
CA GLN A 155 -13.86 -4.03 5.98
C GLN A 155 -12.62 -4.23 6.87
N SER A 156 -11.87 -3.14 7.06
CA SER A 156 -10.76 -2.94 8.02
C SER A 156 -9.50 -3.81 7.91
N MET A 157 -8.39 -3.20 7.50
CA MET A 157 -7.03 -3.67 7.83
C MET A 157 -6.20 -2.48 8.30
N ILE A 158 -6.09 -2.30 9.61
CA ILE A 158 -5.11 -1.42 10.26
C ILE A 158 -4.37 -2.27 11.27
N PHE A 159 -3.05 -2.21 11.24
CA PHE A 159 -2.19 -2.88 12.21
C PHE A 159 -1.34 -1.82 12.91
N ARG A 160 -1.62 -1.57 14.19
CA ARG A 160 -0.66 -0.87 15.07
C ARG A 160 0.32 -1.92 15.58
N ALA A 161 1.61 -1.72 15.28
CA ALA A 161 2.68 -2.55 15.83
C ALA A 161 2.75 -2.49 17.37
N ASP A 162 2.16 -1.45 17.97
CA ASP A 162 2.30 -1.16 19.41
C ASP A 162 1.20 -1.76 20.29
N THR A 163 0.17 -2.39 19.73
CA THR A 163 -0.93 -2.93 20.53
C THR A 163 -1.46 -4.24 19.96
N CYS A 164 -1.02 -5.36 20.53
CA CYS A 164 -1.83 -6.58 20.59
C CYS A 164 -3.13 -6.26 21.34
N LEU A 165 -4.19 -5.87 20.64
CA LEU A 165 -5.55 -5.99 21.13
C LEU A 165 -6.40 -6.54 19.99
N LEU A 166 -7.03 -7.68 20.30
CA LEU A 166 -8.02 -8.43 19.53
C LEU A 166 -9.16 -7.55 18.99
#